data_AF-H9FFE7-F1
#
_entry.id   AF-H9FFE7-F1
#
_cell.length_a   1.000
_cell.length_b   1.000
_cell.length_c   1.000
_cell.angle_alpha   90.00
_cell.angle_beta   90.00
_cell.angle_gamma   90.00
#
_symmetry.space_group_name_H-M   'P 1'
#
loop_
_entity.id
_entity.type
_entity.pdbx_description
1 polymer ?
#
loop_
_entity_poly.entity_id
_entity_poly.type
_entity_poly.pdbx_seq_one_letter_code
_entity_poly.pdbx_strand_id
1 'polypeptide(L)'
;CASCHASRAALRRPRSGQALCGACFCAAFEAEVLHTVLAGRLLPPGAVVAVGASGGKDSTVLAHVLRALTPRLGISLQLVAVDEGIGGYRDAA
;
A
#
# COMPACT_ATOMS: atom_id res chain seq x y z
N CYS A 1 -3.37 -18.12 -13.16
CA CYS A 1 -3.41 -16.64 -13.02
C CYS A 1 -3.80 -16.09 -14.38
N ALA A 2 -4.83 -15.26 -14.46
CA ALA A 2 -5.31 -14.69 -15.72
C ALA A 2 -4.36 -13.63 -16.31
N SER A 3 -3.34 -13.19 -15.57
CA SER A 3 -2.35 -12.19 -16.04
C SER A 3 -1.05 -12.86 -16.51
N CYS A 4 -0.36 -13.61 -15.64
CA CYS A 4 0.93 -14.22 -16.02
C CYS A 4 0.83 -15.58 -16.70
N HIS A 5 -0.34 -16.23 -16.69
CA HIS A 5 -0.55 -17.60 -17.20
C HIS A 5 0.38 -18.70 -16.67
N ALA A 6 1.31 -18.40 -15.76
CA ALA A 6 2.32 -19.33 -15.24
C ALA A 6 1.99 -19.88 -13.85
N SER A 7 1.44 -19.06 -12.95
CA SER A 7 1.16 -19.47 -11.56
C SER A 7 -0.32 -19.73 -11.30
N ARG A 8 -0.64 -20.62 -10.36
CA ARG A 8 -2.02 -20.85 -9.91
C ARG A 8 -2.62 -19.57 -9.33
N ALA A 9 -3.89 -19.30 -9.63
CA ALA A 9 -4.60 -18.17 -9.03
C ALA A 9 -4.85 -18.41 -7.54
N ALA A 10 -4.69 -17.36 -6.73
CA ALA A 10 -4.89 -17.36 -5.29
C ALA A 10 -6.15 -16.59 -4.88
N LEU A 11 -6.58 -15.62 -5.69
CA LEU A 11 -7.76 -14.80 -5.43
C LEU A 11 -8.47 -14.41 -6.72
N ARG A 12 -9.74 -14.03 -6.62
CA ARG A 12 -10.50 -13.33 -7.66
C ARG A 12 -10.62 -11.87 -7.28
N ARG A 13 -10.20 -10.96 -8.18
CA ARG A 13 -10.29 -9.52 -7.93
C ARG A 13 -11.75 -9.09 -7.87
N PRO A 14 -12.20 -8.42 -6.79
CA PRO A 14 -13.58 -7.92 -6.72
C PRO A 14 -13.92 -6.91 -7.81
N ARG A 15 -12.95 -6.05 -8.17
CA ARG A 15 -13.15 -4.98 -9.17
C ARG A 15 -13.33 -5.52 -10.61
N SER A 16 -12.56 -6.52 -11.01
CA SER A 16 -12.49 -6.98 -12.42
C SER A 16 -12.96 -8.42 -12.65
N GLY A 17 -13.23 -9.19 -11.58
CA GLY A 17 -13.56 -10.61 -11.66
C GLY A 17 -12.39 -11.54 -12.01
N GLN A 18 -11.21 -10.99 -12.35
CA GLN A 18 -10.05 -11.76 -12.80
C GLN A 18 -9.44 -12.59 -11.67
N ALA A 19 -9.11 -13.85 -11.96
CA ALA A 19 -8.42 -14.75 -11.03
C ALA A 19 -6.89 -14.57 -11.12
N LEU A 20 -6.25 -13.97 -10.12
CA LEU A 20 -4.82 -13.65 -10.11
C LEU A 20 -4.03 -14.49 -9.09
N CYS A 21 -2.76 -14.74 -9.35
CA CYS A 21 -1.82 -15.19 -8.31
C CYS A 21 -1.42 -14.00 -7.41
N GLY A 22 -0.79 -14.28 -6.27
CA GLY A 22 -0.39 -13.25 -5.30
C GLY A 22 0.50 -12.17 -5.91
N ALA A 23 1.56 -12.56 -6.64
CA ALA A 23 2.49 -11.61 -7.26
C ALA A 23 1.79 -10.68 -8.28
N CYS A 24 0.95 -11.22 -9.16
CA CYS A 24 0.20 -10.42 -10.12
C CYS A 24 -0.82 -9.49 -9.43
N PHE A 25 -1.42 -9.94 -8.32
CA PHE A 25 -2.30 -9.09 -7.54
C PHE A 25 -1.54 -7.92 -6.89
N CYS A 26 -0.42 -8.17 -6.22
CA CYS A 26 0.37 -7.12 -5.59
C CYS A 26 0.86 -6.09 -6.61
N ALA A 27 1.37 -6.55 -7.76
CA ALA A 27 1.80 -5.65 -8.83
C ALA A 27 0.64 -4.80 -9.38
N ALA A 28 -0.54 -5.39 -9.59
CA ALA A 28 -1.73 -4.65 -10.03
C ALA A 28 -2.21 -3.66 -8.96
N PHE A 29 -2.15 -4.03 -7.69
CA PHE A 29 -2.54 -3.18 -6.56
C PHE A 29 -1.60 -1.97 -6.42
N GLU A 30 -0.29 -2.17 -6.44
CA GLU A 30 0.70 -1.09 -6.43
C GLU A 30 0.55 -0.14 -7.62
N ALA A 31 0.27 -0.68 -8.82
CA ALA A 31 0.03 0.13 -10.01
C ALA A 31 -1.24 1.00 -9.87
N GLU A 32 -2.30 0.49 -9.25
CA GLU A 32 -3.52 1.26 -8.98
C GLU A 32 -3.30 2.37 -7.95
N VAL A 33 -2.49 2.12 -6.92
CA VAL A 33 -2.10 3.15 -5.95
C VAL A 33 -1.27 4.24 -6.64
N LEU A 34 -0.28 3.87 -7.45
CA LEU A 34 0.50 4.82 -8.24
C LEU A 34 -0.39 5.66 -9.16
N HIS A 35 -1.33 5.02 -9.87
CA HIS A 35 -2.28 5.72 -10.72
C HIS A 35 -3.10 6.74 -9.93
N THR A 36 -3.58 6.37 -8.75
CA THR A 36 -4.36 7.26 -7.86
C THR A 36 -3.54 8.47 -7.44
N VAL A 37 -2.29 8.26 -7.01
CA VAL A 37 -1.38 9.35 -6.60
C VAL A 37 -1.12 10.32 -7.75
N LEU A 38 -0.83 9.81 -8.94
CA LEU A 38 -0.52 10.63 -10.11
C LEU A 38 -1.75 11.37 -10.64
N ALA A 39 -2.88 10.68 -10.79
CA ALA A 39 -4.13 11.26 -11.29
C ALA A 39 -4.67 12.35 -10.33
N GLY A 40 -4.53 12.11 -9.01
CA GLY A 40 -4.93 13.06 -7.98
C GLY A 40 -3.89 14.15 -7.70
N ARG A 41 -2.69 14.08 -8.29
CA ARG A 41 -1.54 14.96 -7.94
C ARG A 41 -1.31 15.05 -6.43
N LEU A 42 -1.47 13.92 -5.73
CA LEU A 42 -1.54 13.89 -4.27
C LEU A 42 -0.19 14.18 -3.60
N LEU A 43 0.90 13.72 -4.22
CA LEU A 43 2.25 13.76 -3.67
C LEU A 43 3.19 14.42 -4.69
N PRO A 44 3.65 15.66 -4.47
CA PRO A 44 4.58 16.31 -5.36
C PRO A 44 5.99 15.68 -5.26
N PRO A 45 6.77 15.65 -6.35
CA PRO A 45 8.16 15.21 -6.31
C PRO A 45 8.98 16.03 -5.29
N GLY A 46 9.87 15.37 -4.56
CA GLY A 46 10.68 15.96 -3.49
C GLY A 46 9.96 16.09 -2.15
N ALA A 47 8.67 15.74 -2.05
CA ALA A 47 7.93 15.87 -0.80
C ALA A 47 8.43 14.92 0.30
N VAL A 48 8.41 15.41 1.54
CA VAL A 48 8.46 14.59 2.74
C VAL A 48 7.02 14.26 3.14
N VAL A 49 6.68 12.97 3.16
CA VAL A 49 5.32 12.49 3.42
C VAL A 49 5.28 11.79 4.78
N ALA A 50 4.53 12.38 5.71
CA ALA A 50 4.22 11.75 7.00
C ALA A 50 3.03 10.79 6.83
N VAL A 51 3.23 9.51 7.15
CA VAL A 51 2.19 8.48 7.12
C VAL A 51 1.80 8.13 8.55
N GLY A 52 0.53 8.34 8.89
CA GLY A 52 -0.02 7.90 10.17
C GLY A 52 0.00 6.37 10.28
N ALA A 53 0.74 5.85 11.25
CA ALA A 53 0.94 4.43 11.52
C ALA A 53 0.15 4.01 12.76
N SER A 54 -1.08 3.54 12.56
CA SER A 54 -1.92 3.04 13.66
C SER A 54 -1.53 1.63 14.14
N GLY A 55 -0.80 0.86 13.32
CA GLY A 55 -0.55 -0.57 13.51
C GLY A 55 -1.60 -1.48 12.84
N GLY A 56 -2.67 -0.89 12.29
CA GLY A 56 -3.69 -1.61 11.53
C GLY A 56 -3.21 -2.05 10.13
N LYS A 57 -3.95 -3.00 9.53
CA LYS A 57 -3.65 -3.50 8.18
C LYS A 57 -3.59 -2.40 7.12
N ASP A 58 -4.47 -1.41 7.21
CA ASP A 58 -4.63 -0.39 6.16
C ASP A 58 -3.44 0.60 6.18
N SER A 59 -3.08 1.11 7.36
CA SER A 59 -1.93 2.02 7.52
C SER A 59 -0.61 1.31 7.23
N THR A 60 -0.48 0.05 7.62
CA THR A 60 0.71 -0.77 7.35
C THR A 60 0.88 -1.06 5.85
N VAL A 61 -0.20 -1.45 5.16
CA VAL A 61 -0.18 -1.67 3.71
C VAL A 61 0.09 -0.37 2.96
N LEU A 62 -0.51 0.74 3.36
CA LEU A 62 -0.25 2.05 2.75
C LEU A 62 1.23 2.44 2.88
N ALA A 63 1.80 2.33 4.09
CA ALA A 63 3.22 2.59 4.33
C ALA A 63 4.13 1.70 3.46
N HIS A 64 3.82 0.41 3.39
CA HIS A 64 4.57 -0.55 2.57
C HIS A 64 4.54 -0.20 1.09
N VAL A 65 3.35 0.08 0.54
CA VAL A 65 3.20 0.39 -0.90
C VAL A 65 3.84 1.73 -1.25
N LEU A 66 3.66 2.78 -0.43
CA LEU A 66 4.32 4.06 -0.68
C LEU A 66 5.85 3.92 -0.61
N ARG A 67 6.37 3.05 0.27
CA ARG A 67 7.81 2.75 0.33
C ARG A 67 8.29 2.09 -0.96
N ALA A 68 7.55 1.12 -1.49
CA ALA A 68 7.87 0.48 -2.77
C ALA A 68 7.82 1.47 -3.95
N LEU A 69 6.90 2.43 -3.92
CA LEU A 69 6.71 3.44 -4.96
C LEU A 69 7.63 4.66 -4.83
N THR A 70 8.34 4.81 -3.72
CA THR A 70 9.22 5.95 -3.44
C THR A 70 10.19 6.28 -4.59
N PRO A 71 10.90 5.30 -5.21
CA PRO A 71 11.81 5.59 -6.33
C PRO A 71 11.11 6.15 -7.57
N ARG A 72 9.81 5.87 -7.75
CA ARG A 72 9.00 6.37 -8.88
C ARG A 72 8.37 7.73 -8.60
N LEU A 73 8.02 7.98 -7.34
CA LEU A 73 7.35 9.21 -6.90
C LEU A 73 8.34 10.32 -6.52
N GLY A 74 9.60 9.98 -6.23
CA GLY A 74 10.61 10.94 -5.81
C GLY A 74 10.31 11.56 -4.45
N ILE A 75 9.70 10.81 -3.52
CA ILE A 75 9.30 11.28 -2.19
C ILE A 75 10.21 10.69 -1.11
N SER A 76 10.09 11.20 0.12
CA SER A 76 10.64 10.56 1.32
C SER A 76 9.51 10.28 2.31
N LEU A 77 9.62 9.20 3.09
CA LEU A 77 8.56 8.76 4.01
C LEU A 77 9.01 8.87 5.46
N GLN A 78 8.11 9.37 6.31
CA GLN A 78 8.21 9.31 7.76
C GLN A 78 6.97 8.62 8.32
N LEU A 79 7.15 7.70 9.27
CA LEU A 79 6.03 7.06 9.96
C LEU A 79 5.75 7.81 11.26
N VAL A 80 4.49 8.13 11.51
CA VAL A 80 4.04 8.83 12.70
C VAL A 80 3.00 7.96 13.42
N ALA A 81 3.34 7.48 14.60
CA ALA A 81 2.40 6.80 15.48
C ALA A 81 1.99 7.72 16.62
N VAL A 82 0.72 7.65 17.03
CA VAL A 82 0.19 8.38 18.19
C VAL A 82 -0.24 7.34 19.22
N ASP A 83 0.29 7.48 20.44
CA ASP A 83 -0.23 6.77 21.59
C ASP A 83 -1.38 7.58 22.20
N GLU A 84 -2.55 6.96 22.28
CA GLU A 84 -3.77 7.59 22.78
C GLU A 84 -3.88 7.49 24.31
N GLY A 85 -2.97 6.76 24.97
CA GLY A 85 -2.95 6.61 26.43
C GLY A 85 -4.02 5.66 26.98
N ILE A 86 -4.60 4.82 26.12
CA ILE A 86 -5.56 3.78 26.53
C ILE A 86 -4.77 2.54 26.96
N GLY A 87 -4.60 2.38 28.28
CA GLY A 87 -3.83 1.28 28.87
C GLY A 87 -4.32 -0.10 28.43
N GLY A 88 -3.39 -1.01 28.11
CA GLY A 88 -3.69 -2.38 27.67
C GLY A 88 -4.09 -2.53 26.20
N TYR A 89 -4.26 -1.44 25.44
CA TYR A 89 -4.60 -1.51 24.01
C TYR A 89 -3.36 -1.63 23.10
N ARG A 90 -2.25 -0.97 23.47
CA ARG A 90 -0.99 -0.95 22.69
C ARG A 90 0.15 -1.77 23.30
N ASP A 91 0.04 -2.17 24.57
CA ASP A 91 1.10 -2.87 25.32
C ASP A 91 1.37 -4.32 24.86
N ALA A 92 0.57 -4.83 23.91
CA ALA A 92 0.68 -6.19 23.37
C ALA A 92 1.28 -6.26 21.95
N ALA A 93 1.83 -5.16 21.43
CA ALA A 93 2.47 -5.08 20.11
C ALA A 93 4.00 -5.24 20.19
#